data_AF-A0A8S1RZC3-F1
#
_entry.id   AF-A0A8S1RZC3-F1
#
_cell.length_a   1.000
_cell.length_b   1.000
_cell.length_c   1.000
_cell.angle_alpha   90.00
_cell.angle_beta   90.00
_cell.angle_gamma   90.00
#
_symmetry.space_group_name_H-M   'P 1'
#
loop_
_entity.id
_entity.type
_entity.pdbx_description
1 polymer ?
#
loop_
_entity_poly.entity_id
_entity_poly.type
_entity_poly.pdbx_seq_one_letter_code
_entity_poly.pdbx_strand_id
1 'polypeptide(L)'
;MRQQTSSFIQLLCKCLKFRKTKSQNYEQIKNPIEIPQQNERSKGRKTLVIDLDETLVHSSFEPMKVNDLIVEVTMKDQKYKIYVNIRPYAQEFIKETSKIFEIIIFTASISEYANSVIDFLDPLGLVDLRLFRENCTIYNGVLVKDLSLLKRNLDSVILIDNSVNSFMLQPMNAVHILNYFEDKTDQELALLIPFLKLLSQFQDVRPVHEWLFKYAHFDKFEYVDVMGTKQQFYDLPTSSDTQRDKLLSPADTPKLEEHKILIKSGIKIQTQEKNKEDEINDELEEKKNNSMSVDKFTETPNRSESNNEKISVLRENLNINSPNSLGKQILFPQHQ
;
A
#
# COMPACT_ATOMS: atom_id res chain seq x y z
N MET A 1 -6.52 -10.89 -21.47
CA MET A 1 -6.40 -9.47 -21.08
C MET A 1 -7.09 -9.29 -19.73
N ARG A 2 -6.35 -9.36 -18.62
CA ARG A 2 -6.90 -9.02 -17.30
C ARG A 2 -6.92 -7.49 -17.21
N GLN A 3 -8.09 -6.90 -17.07
CA GLN A 3 -8.24 -5.47 -16.82
C GLN A 3 -7.50 -5.14 -15.51
N GLN A 4 -6.68 -4.09 -15.51
CA GLN A 4 -6.07 -3.54 -14.29
C GLN A 4 -7.18 -3.08 -13.34
N THR A 5 -7.55 -3.93 -12.39
CA THR A 5 -8.36 -3.51 -11.25
C THR A 5 -7.51 -2.56 -10.40
N SER A 6 -8.03 -1.36 -10.10
CA SER A 6 -7.37 -0.46 -9.15
C SER A 6 -7.28 -1.18 -7.80
N SER A 7 -6.14 -1.09 -7.09
CA SER A 7 -5.99 -1.73 -5.78
C SER A 7 -7.05 -1.22 -4.80
N PHE A 8 -7.46 -2.04 -3.83
CA PHE A 8 -8.44 -1.66 -2.79
C PHE A 8 -8.11 -0.30 -2.18
N ILE A 9 -6.85 -0.09 -1.80
CA ILE A 9 -6.32 1.15 -1.23
C ILE A 9 -6.48 2.35 -2.20
N GLN A 10 -6.28 2.14 -3.50
CA GLN A 10 -6.52 3.18 -4.50
C GLN A 10 -8.01 3.49 -4.64
N LEU A 11 -8.86 2.47 -4.65
CA LEU A 11 -10.31 2.63 -4.79
C LEU A 11 -10.90 3.34 -3.56
N LEU A 12 -10.54 2.89 -2.36
CA LEU A 12 -10.88 3.51 -1.08
C LEU A 12 -10.53 4.99 -1.09
N CYS A 13 -9.34 5.35 -1.54
CA CYS A 13 -8.96 6.76 -1.47
C CYS A 13 -9.49 7.61 -2.62
N LYS A 14 -9.74 7.02 -3.79
CA LYS A 14 -10.46 7.70 -4.89
C LYS A 14 -11.89 8.05 -4.46
N CYS A 15 -12.57 7.14 -3.75
CA CYS A 15 -13.93 7.36 -3.26
C CYS A 15 -14.04 8.57 -2.30
N LEU A 16 -12.97 8.96 -1.59
CA LEU A 16 -12.95 10.15 -0.73
C LEU A 16 -12.53 11.47 -1.41
N LYS A 17 -11.73 11.42 -2.48
CA LYS A 17 -11.04 12.61 -3.05
C LYS A 17 -11.86 13.52 -3.98
N PHE A 18 -13.17 13.70 -3.77
CA PHE A 18 -13.94 14.73 -4.52
C PHE A 18 -14.05 16.08 -3.81
N ARG A 19 -13.20 16.35 -2.81
CA ARG A 19 -12.82 17.72 -2.46
C ARG A 19 -11.54 18.08 -3.21
N LYS A 20 -11.69 18.52 -4.46
CA LYS A 20 -10.66 19.31 -5.13
C LYS A 20 -10.57 20.67 -4.43
N THR A 21 -9.44 20.96 -3.80
CA THR A 21 -8.92 22.33 -3.76
C THR A 21 -7.60 22.34 -4.53
N LYS A 22 -7.47 23.38 -5.35
CA LYS A 22 -6.52 23.65 -6.44
C LYS A 22 -5.11 23.06 -6.30
N SER A 23 -4.60 22.63 -7.45
CA SER A 23 -3.19 22.39 -7.78
C SER A 23 -2.24 23.25 -6.95
N GLN A 24 -1.57 22.64 -5.97
CA GLN A 24 -0.37 23.19 -5.36
C GLN A 24 0.80 22.38 -5.91
N ASN A 25 1.83 23.10 -6.38
CA ASN A 25 3.10 22.53 -6.80
C ASN A 25 3.60 21.52 -5.76
N TYR A 26 4.01 20.35 -6.22
CA TYR A 26 4.57 19.26 -5.41
C TYR A 26 6.00 19.58 -4.94
N GLU A 27 6.21 20.74 -4.30
CA GLU A 27 7.29 20.83 -3.33
C GLU A 27 6.91 19.98 -2.13
N GLN A 28 7.88 19.30 -1.53
CA GLN A 28 7.71 18.43 -0.36
C GLN A 28 6.81 19.09 0.68
N ILE A 29 5.51 18.77 0.68
CA ILE A 29 4.60 19.17 1.74
C ILE A 29 4.98 18.31 2.94
N LYS A 30 6.02 18.75 3.66
CA LYS A 30 6.26 18.36 5.04
C LYS A 30 5.11 18.96 5.83
N ASN A 31 3.96 18.29 5.85
CA ASN A 31 3.02 18.51 6.95
C ASN A 31 3.83 18.16 8.21
N PRO A 32 4.10 19.09 9.13
CA PRO A 32 4.82 18.76 10.34
C PRO A 32 3.83 18.06 11.26
N ILE A 33 3.44 16.83 10.89
CA ILE A 33 2.73 15.97 11.81
C ILE A 33 3.74 15.64 12.89
N GLU A 34 3.48 16.15 14.09
CA GLU A 34 4.38 15.98 15.21
C GLU A 34 4.38 14.52 15.62
N ILE A 35 5.44 13.79 15.21
CA ILE A 35 5.64 12.42 15.69
C ILE A 35 6.02 12.50 17.18
N PRO A 36 5.26 11.83 18.07
CA PRO A 36 5.54 11.84 19.49
C PRO A 36 6.79 11.01 19.83
N GLN A 37 7.40 11.32 20.97
CA GLN A 37 8.43 10.48 21.57
C GLN A 37 7.83 9.17 22.07
N GLN A 38 8.69 8.18 22.37
CA GLN A 38 8.24 6.91 22.96
C GLN A 38 7.51 7.17 24.27
N ASN A 39 6.40 6.45 24.48
CA ASN A 39 5.72 6.47 25.78
C ASN A 39 6.52 5.69 26.84
N GLU A 40 6.13 5.79 28.11
CA GLU A 40 6.86 5.15 29.20
C GLU A 40 6.86 3.60 29.11
N ARG A 41 5.86 2.98 28.46
CA ARG A 41 5.81 1.52 28.27
C ARG A 41 6.93 1.02 27.35
N SER A 42 7.24 1.78 26.30
CA SER A 42 8.14 1.38 25.22
C SER A 42 9.48 2.11 25.22
N LYS A 43 9.67 3.06 26.15
CA LYS A 43 10.88 3.87 26.29
C LYS A 43 12.15 3.04 26.28
N GLY A 44 13.05 3.35 25.35
CA GLY A 44 14.35 2.67 25.19
C GLY A 44 14.27 1.33 24.47
N ARG A 45 13.07 0.85 24.10
CA ARG A 45 12.92 -0.30 23.20
C ARG A 45 13.15 0.12 21.76
N LYS A 46 13.57 -0.83 20.93
CA LYS A 46 13.57 -0.68 19.48
C LYS A 46 12.14 -0.51 18.96
N THR A 47 11.99 0.00 17.75
CA THR A 47 10.69 0.27 17.13
C THR A 47 10.42 -0.73 16.01
N LEU A 48 9.26 -1.37 16.06
CA LEU A 48 8.73 -2.20 14.99
C LEU A 48 7.56 -1.47 14.33
N VAL A 49 7.76 -1.09 13.07
CA VAL A 49 6.75 -0.49 12.20
C VAL A 49 6.13 -1.60 11.36
N ILE A 50 4.80 -1.68 11.34
CA ILE A 50 4.07 -2.76 10.68
C ILE A 50 3.04 -2.13 9.74
N ASP A 51 3.04 -2.57 8.48
CA ASP A 51 1.97 -2.25 7.56
C ASP A 51 0.66 -2.98 7.90
N LEU A 52 -0.47 -2.50 7.36
CA LEU A 52 -1.79 -3.07 7.64
C LEU A 52 -2.30 -3.96 6.49
N ASP A 53 -2.48 -3.37 5.30
CA ASP A 53 -3.18 -3.99 4.18
C ASP A 53 -2.24 -4.93 3.39
N GLU A 54 -2.71 -6.14 3.07
CA GLU A 54 -1.90 -7.26 2.57
C GLU A 54 -0.73 -7.69 3.48
N THR A 55 -0.60 -7.11 4.68
CA THR A 55 0.41 -7.46 5.70
C THR A 55 -0.22 -8.13 6.93
N LEU A 56 -1.14 -7.45 7.62
CA LEU A 56 -1.90 -7.98 8.77
C LEU A 56 -3.33 -8.41 8.40
N VAL A 57 -3.89 -7.81 7.35
CA VAL A 57 -5.25 -8.08 6.88
C VAL A 57 -5.30 -8.02 5.35
N HIS A 58 -6.38 -8.51 4.76
CA HIS A 58 -6.77 -8.28 3.38
C HIS A 58 -8.21 -7.79 3.33
N SER A 59 -8.49 -6.80 2.47
CA SER A 59 -9.78 -6.12 2.44
C SER A 59 -10.36 -5.97 1.04
N SER A 60 -11.69 -6.01 0.95
CA SER A 60 -12.45 -5.90 -0.28
C SER A 60 -13.73 -5.09 -0.10
N PHE A 61 -14.16 -4.39 -1.15
CA PHE A 61 -15.50 -3.78 -1.22
C PHE A 61 -16.60 -4.79 -1.56
N GLU A 62 -16.21 -5.95 -2.06
CA GLU A 62 -17.12 -7.06 -2.35
C GLU A 62 -16.99 -8.13 -1.26
N PRO A 63 -18.10 -8.80 -0.89
CA PRO A 63 -18.04 -9.91 0.05
C PRO A 63 -17.06 -11.00 -0.41
N MET A 64 -16.16 -11.43 0.47
CA MET A 64 -15.30 -12.59 0.22
C MET A 64 -15.97 -13.87 0.74
N LYS A 65 -15.42 -15.04 0.37
CA LYS A 65 -15.93 -16.36 0.80
C LYS A 65 -16.00 -16.49 2.32
N VAL A 66 -15.01 -15.93 3.00
CA VAL A 66 -14.91 -15.82 4.46
C VAL A 66 -14.57 -14.36 4.75
N ASN A 67 -15.19 -13.79 5.78
CA ASN A 67 -14.91 -12.44 6.27
C ASN A 67 -14.85 -12.51 7.79
N ASP A 68 -13.73 -12.13 8.39
CA ASP A 68 -13.58 -12.12 9.85
C ASP A 68 -14.19 -10.85 10.46
N LEU A 69 -14.20 -9.75 9.70
CA LEU A 69 -14.71 -8.45 10.11
C LEU A 69 -15.39 -7.73 8.94
N ILE A 70 -16.45 -6.97 9.24
CA ILE A 70 -17.05 -6.02 8.31
C ILE A 70 -16.95 -4.63 8.92
N VAL A 71 -16.24 -3.73 8.24
CA VAL A 71 -16.08 -2.33 8.63
C VAL A 71 -17.02 -1.47 7.79
N GLU A 72 -17.80 -0.62 8.44
CA GLU A 72 -18.58 0.42 7.75
C GLU A 72 -17.81 1.74 7.79
N VAL A 73 -17.49 2.28 6.62
CA VAL A 73 -16.88 3.62 6.49
C VAL A 73 -17.84 4.58 5.80
N THR A 74 -17.82 5.84 6.23
CA THR A 74 -18.66 6.88 5.64
C THR A 74 -17.83 7.75 4.70
N MET A 75 -18.15 7.70 3.41
CA MET A 75 -17.42 8.43 2.38
C MET A 75 -18.42 9.28 1.60
N LYS A 76 -18.30 10.61 1.68
CA LYS A 76 -19.24 11.57 1.06
C LYS A 76 -20.70 11.29 1.42
N ASP A 77 -20.96 11.13 2.72
CA ASP A 77 -22.30 10.86 3.27
C ASP A 77 -22.94 9.54 2.81
N GLN A 78 -22.16 8.66 2.15
CA GLN A 78 -22.55 7.31 1.80
C GLN A 78 -21.77 6.30 2.63
N LYS A 79 -22.46 5.28 3.13
CA LYS A 79 -21.83 4.18 3.86
C LYS A 79 -21.37 3.10 2.90
N TYR A 80 -20.12 2.69 3.04
CA TYR A 80 -19.52 1.58 2.32
C TYR A 80 -19.19 0.47 3.31
N LYS A 81 -19.53 -0.76 2.94
CA LYS A 81 -19.10 -1.96 3.67
C LYS A 81 -17.77 -2.43 3.10
N ILE A 82 -16.81 -2.63 3.99
CA ILE A 82 -15.50 -3.20 3.68
C ILE A 82 -15.43 -4.53 4.40
N TYR A 83 -15.19 -5.58 3.63
CA TYR A 83 -15.04 -6.93 4.11
C TYR A 83 -13.57 -7.21 4.35
N VAL A 84 -13.22 -7.66 5.55
CA VAL A 84 -11.84 -7.79 6.01
C VAL A 84 -11.57 -9.24 6.44
N ASN A 85 -10.49 -9.81 5.92
CA ASN A 85 -9.89 -11.04 6.37
C ASN A 85 -8.62 -10.73 7.15
N ILE A 86 -8.51 -11.31 8.33
CA ILE A 86 -7.36 -11.17 9.21
C ILE A 86 -6.35 -12.25 8.85
N ARG A 87 -5.09 -11.86 8.73
CA ARG A 87 -3.98 -12.79 8.52
C ARG A 87 -3.85 -13.68 9.76
N PRO A 88 -3.70 -15.00 9.61
CA PRO A 88 -3.40 -15.87 10.73
C PRO A 88 -2.28 -15.29 11.60
N TYR A 89 -2.44 -15.40 12.92
CA TYR A 89 -1.51 -14.89 13.93
C TYR A 89 -1.39 -13.37 14.06
N ALA A 90 -2.15 -12.53 13.35
CA ALA A 90 -2.01 -11.07 13.44
C ALA A 90 -2.15 -10.50 14.87
N GLN A 91 -3.16 -10.92 15.63
CA GLN A 91 -3.34 -10.48 17.03
C GLN A 91 -2.22 -11.01 17.95
N GLU A 92 -1.82 -12.28 17.76
CA GLU A 92 -0.71 -12.88 18.51
C GLU A 92 0.62 -12.18 18.20
N PHE A 93 0.85 -11.82 16.94
CA PHE A 93 2.03 -11.12 16.48
C PHE A 93 2.18 -9.77 17.18
N ILE A 94 1.12 -8.94 17.20
CA ILE A 94 1.11 -7.66 17.94
C ILE A 94 1.37 -7.91 19.43
N LYS A 95 0.69 -8.91 20.01
CA LYS A 95 0.84 -9.26 21.44
C LYS A 95 2.26 -9.70 21.81
N GLU A 96 2.90 -10.55 21.01
CA GLU A 96 4.25 -11.04 21.31
C GLU A 96 5.33 -9.99 21.03
N THR A 97 5.20 -9.22 19.96
CA THR A 97 6.19 -8.20 19.58
C THR A 97 6.11 -6.95 20.48
N SER A 98 4.93 -6.56 20.96
CA SER A 98 4.77 -5.43 21.90
C SER A 98 5.46 -5.63 23.25
N LYS A 99 5.83 -6.86 23.62
CA LYS A 99 6.63 -7.13 24.82
C LYS A 99 8.08 -6.66 24.69
N ILE A 100 8.57 -6.56 23.45
CA ILE A 100 9.99 -6.36 23.13
C ILE A 100 10.24 -5.08 22.31
N PHE A 101 9.25 -4.60 21.55
CA PHE A 101 9.33 -3.40 20.72
C PHE A 101 8.32 -2.34 21.15
N GLU A 102 8.58 -1.10 20.77
CA GLU A 102 7.54 -0.11 20.47
C GLU A 102 6.83 -0.52 19.18
N ILE A 103 5.50 -0.58 19.17
CA ILE A 103 4.71 -0.98 18.01
C ILE A 103 4.09 0.23 17.34
N ILE A 104 4.42 0.43 16.06
CA ILE A 104 3.82 1.45 15.20
C ILE A 104 3.08 0.76 14.06
N ILE A 105 1.77 0.99 13.92
CA ILE A 105 1.08 0.63 12.69
C ILE A 105 1.18 1.82 11.74
N PHE A 106 1.77 1.63 10.56
CA PHE A 106 1.88 2.66 9.53
C PHE A 106 1.29 2.13 8.24
N THR A 107 0.13 2.64 7.83
CA THR A 107 -0.55 2.22 6.59
C THR A 107 -0.68 3.36 5.58
N ALA A 108 -0.68 3.03 4.29
CA ALA A 108 -1.04 3.96 3.22
C ALA A 108 -2.56 4.12 3.05
N SER A 109 -3.38 3.51 3.91
CA SER A 109 -4.83 3.65 3.94
C SER A 109 -5.28 4.86 4.79
N ILE A 110 -6.56 5.20 4.69
CA ILE A 110 -7.19 6.28 5.46
C ILE A 110 -7.41 5.86 6.92
N SER A 111 -7.39 6.85 7.82
CA SER A 111 -7.57 6.63 9.25
C SER A 111 -8.92 6.03 9.63
N GLU A 112 -10.01 6.39 8.96
CA GLU A 112 -11.37 5.92 9.30
C GLU A 112 -11.49 4.39 9.19
N TYR A 113 -11.06 3.81 8.06
CA TYR A 113 -10.99 2.37 7.87
C TYR A 113 -9.96 1.73 8.79
N ALA A 114 -8.73 2.26 8.79
CA ALA A 114 -7.60 1.62 9.47
C ALA A 114 -7.81 1.56 10.99
N ASN A 115 -8.39 2.60 11.61
CA ASN A 115 -8.67 2.59 13.04
C ASN A 115 -9.63 1.46 13.42
N SER A 116 -10.73 1.26 12.68
CA SER A 116 -11.68 0.17 12.97
C SER A 116 -11.03 -1.21 12.89
N VAL A 117 -10.12 -1.42 11.93
CA VAL A 117 -9.38 -2.68 11.82
C VAL A 117 -8.38 -2.83 12.98
N ILE A 118 -7.61 -1.78 13.29
CA ILE A 118 -6.62 -1.83 14.37
C ILE A 118 -7.29 -2.04 15.73
N ASP A 119 -8.44 -1.40 16.00
CA ASP A 119 -9.19 -1.59 17.24
C ASP A 119 -9.65 -3.04 17.42
N PHE A 120 -9.98 -3.74 16.33
CA PHE A 120 -10.28 -5.16 16.36
C PHE A 120 -9.02 -6.02 16.60
N LEU A 121 -7.91 -5.69 15.95
CA LEU A 121 -6.66 -6.45 16.07
C LEU A 121 -5.99 -6.26 17.44
N ASP A 122 -6.14 -5.10 18.06
CA ASP A 122 -5.47 -4.71 19.29
C ASP A 122 -6.45 -4.26 20.38
N PRO A 123 -7.28 -5.17 20.92
CA PRO A 123 -8.23 -4.85 21.98
C PRO A 123 -7.57 -4.45 23.31
N LEU A 124 -6.25 -4.68 23.44
CA LEU A 124 -5.48 -4.40 24.64
C LEU A 124 -4.71 -3.05 24.56
N GLY A 125 -4.79 -2.34 23.43
CA GLY A 125 -4.10 -1.05 23.24
C GLY A 125 -2.57 -1.17 23.29
N LEU A 126 -2.00 -2.24 22.73
CA LEU A 126 -0.58 -2.54 22.64
C LEU A 126 0.14 -1.75 21.54
N VAL A 127 -0.58 -1.24 20.53
CA VAL A 127 -0.03 -0.34 19.50
C VAL A 127 0.27 1.03 20.12
N ASP A 128 1.52 1.49 20.03
CA ASP A 128 1.98 2.75 20.62
C ASP A 128 1.66 3.96 19.74
N LEU A 129 1.69 3.80 18.40
CA LEU A 129 1.41 4.87 17.45
C LEU A 129 0.73 4.32 16.19
N ARG A 130 -0.25 5.08 15.67
CA ARG A 130 -0.94 4.79 14.41
C ARG A 130 -0.66 5.91 13.41
N LEU A 131 -0.11 5.55 12.26
CA LEU A 131 0.21 6.45 11.16
C LEU A 131 -0.57 5.99 9.91
N PHE A 132 -1.12 6.96 9.20
CA PHE A 132 -2.02 6.73 8.07
C PHE A 132 -1.47 7.39 6.82
N ARG A 133 -2.28 7.39 5.76
CA ARG A 133 -1.95 8.00 4.47
C ARG A 133 -1.41 9.43 4.58
N GLU A 134 -1.96 10.24 5.47
CA GLU A 134 -1.57 11.64 5.63
C GLU A 134 -0.13 11.79 6.18
N ASN A 135 0.40 10.72 6.78
CA ASN A 135 1.77 10.63 7.28
C ASN A 135 2.76 10.11 6.23
N CYS A 136 2.29 9.56 5.10
CA CYS A 136 3.18 9.12 4.04
C CYS A 136 3.83 10.31 3.32
N THR A 137 5.08 10.14 2.90
CA THR A 137 5.78 11.08 2.02
C THR A 137 5.45 10.74 0.57
N ILE A 138 5.12 11.75 -0.23
CA ILE A 138 4.99 11.58 -1.68
C ILE A 138 6.39 11.75 -2.28
N TYR A 139 6.95 10.67 -2.81
CA TYR A 139 8.22 10.67 -3.52
C TYR A 139 7.99 10.20 -4.95
N ASN A 140 8.26 11.06 -5.93
CA ASN A 140 8.05 10.77 -7.35
C ASN A 140 6.63 10.26 -7.67
N GLY A 141 5.61 10.84 -7.04
CA GLY A 141 4.20 10.46 -7.23
C GLY A 141 3.76 9.18 -6.50
N VAL A 142 4.67 8.52 -5.78
CA VAL A 142 4.40 7.30 -5.00
C VAL A 142 4.38 7.62 -3.51
N LEU A 143 3.50 6.96 -2.75
CA LEU A 143 3.47 7.07 -1.29
C LEU A 143 4.56 6.18 -0.69
N VAL A 144 5.39 6.77 0.17
CA VAL A 144 6.50 6.13 0.85
C VAL A 144 6.42 6.39 2.34
N LYS A 145 6.83 5.41 3.15
CA LYS A 145 6.94 5.51 4.61
C LYS A 145 8.36 5.93 4.96
N ASP A 146 8.60 7.24 5.00
CA ASP A 146 9.92 7.77 5.35
C ASP A 146 10.20 7.58 6.84
N LEU A 147 10.98 6.53 7.16
CA LEU A 147 11.31 6.15 8.54
C LEU A 147 12.16 7.21 9.25
N SER A 148 12.86 8.08 8.51
CA SER A 148 13.66 9.16 9.11
C SER A 148 12.80 10.19 9.83
N LEU A 149 11.51 10.28 9.50
CA LEU A 149 10.56 11.19 10.12
C LEU A 149 10.04 10.70 11.47
N LEU A 150 10.29 9.43 11.83
CA LEU A 150 9.77 8.83 13.07
C LEU A 150 10.43 9.36 14.35
N LYS A 151 11.51 10.15 14.23
CA LYS A 151 12.33 10.58 15.38
C LYS A 151 12.78 9.38 16.23
N ARG A 152 13.21 8.32 15.55
CA ARG A 152 13.82 7.11 16.12
C ARG A 152 15.14 6.87 15.39
N ASN A 153 16.12 6.30 16.08
CA ASN A 153 17.39 5.96 15.44
C ASN A 153 17.18 4.80 14.46
N LEU A 154 17.62 4.95 13.21
CA LEU A 154 17.41 3.93 12.18
C LEU A 154 18.16 2.61 12.47
N ASP A 155 19.16 2.60 13.35
CA ASP A 155 19.76 1.35 13.84
C ASP A 155 18.82 0.51 14.72
N SER A 156 17.68 1.08 15.12
CA SER A 156 16.74 0.55 16.08
C SER A 156 15.31 0.49 15.53
N VAL A 157 15.13 0.69 14.22
CA VAL A 157 13.82 0.67 13.55
C VAL A 157 13.76 -0.49 12.55
N ILE A 158 12.71 -1.29 12.61
CA ILE A 158 12.40 -2.34 11.63
C ILE A 158 11.04 -2.03 11.02
N LEU A 159 10.90 -2.12 9.70
CA LEU A 159 9.63 -2.02 8.99
C LEU A 159 9.25 -3.39 8.39
N ILE A 160 8.01 -3.83 8.59
CA ILE A 160 7.44 -4.99 7.89
C ILE A 160 6.37 -4.49 6.93
N ASP A 161 6.56 -4.74 5.64
CA ASP A 161 5.70 -4.24 4.58
C ASP A 161 5.80 -5.15 3.35
N ASN A 162 4.67 -5.37 2.68
CA ASN A 162 4.60 -6.18 1.45
C ASN A 162 4.92 -5.36 0.19
N SER A 163 4.99 -4.04 0.28
CA SER A 163 5.19 -3.15 -0.86
C SER A 163 6.57 -2.51 -0.83
N VAL A 164 7.39 -2.85 -1.84
CA VAL A 164 8.75 -2.28 -2.04
C VAL A 164 8.74 -0.75 -2.11
N ASN A 165 7.69 -0.16 -2.68
CA ASN A 165 7.53 1.28 -2.75
C ASN A 165 7.46 1.92 -1.35
N SER A 166 6.88 1.22 -0.36
CA SER A 166 6.67 1.75 0.99
C SER A 166 7.98 2.03 1.70
N PHE A 167 9.02 1.22 1.46
CA PHE A 167 10.31 1.32 2.16
C PHE A 167 11.47 1.76 1.27
N MET A 168 11.20 2.29 0.07
CA MET A 168 12.24 2.61 -0.91
C MET A 168 13.32 3.59 -0.42
N LEU A 169 13.01 4.44 0.58
CA LEU A 169 13.97 5.38 1.18
C LEU A 169 14.87 4.74 2.25
N GLN A 170 14.43 3.64 2.88
CA GLN A 170 15.19 2.92 3.92
C GLN A 170 15.10 1.39 3.73
N PRO A 171 15.55 0.83 2.59
CA PRO A 171 15.41 -0.59 2.31
C PRO A 171 16.19 -1.50 3.28
N MET A 172 17.24 -0.98 3.91
CA MET A 172 18.04 -1.74 4.90
C MET A 172 17.28 -1.98 6.22
N ASN A 173 16.18 -1.26 6.45
CA ASN A 173 15.35 -1.37 7.63
C ASN A 173 14.14 -2.30 7.43
N ALA A 174 13.93 -2.83 6.23
CA ALA A 174 12.68 -3.50 5.88
C ALA A 174 12.81 -5.04 5.84
N VAL A 175 11.77 -5.70 6.35
CA VAL A 175 11.37 -7.06 5.97
C VAL A 175 10.30 -6.93 4.88
N HIS A 176 10.61 -7.45 3.70
CA HIS A 176 9.63 -7.58 2.62
C HIS A 176 8.81 -8.85 2.88
N ILE A 177 7.61 -8.69 3.44
CA ILE A 177 6.73 -9.83 3.77
C ILE A 177 5.85 -10.20 2.57
N LEU A 178 5.46 -11.46 2.47
CA LEU A 178 4.51 -11.90 1.45
C LEU A 178 3.14 -11.24 1.60
N ASN A 179 2.53 -10.91 0.46
CA ASN A 179 1.15 -10.46 0.39
C ASN A 179 0.22 -11.51 1.00
N TYR A 180 -0.66 -11.08 1.90
CA TYR A 180 -1.76 -11.89 2.40
C TYR A 180 -3.06 -11.57 1.68
N PHE A 181 -3.84 -12.61 1.38
CA PHE A 181 -5.18 -12.50 0.79
C PHE A 181 -6.22 -13.28 1.61
N GLU A 182 -6.34 -14.59 1.39
CA GLU A 182 -7.38 -15.41 2.05
C GLU A 182 -6.86 -16.74 2.63
N ASP A 183 -5.55 -17.02 2.54
CA ASP A 183 -4.97 -18.29 3.00
C ASP A 183 -4.93 -18.40 4.52
N LYS A 184 -5.89 -19.12 5.10
CA LYS A 184 -5.97 -19.37 6.54
C LYS A 184 -4.87 -20.32 7.07
N THR A 185 -4.04 -20.89 6.20
CA THR A 185 -2.87 -21.70 6.57
C THR A 185 -1.55 -20.92 6.54
N ASP A 186 -1.58 -19.63 6.19
CA ASP A 186 -0.43 -18.72 6.25
C ASP A 186 0.20 -18.72 7.65
N GLN A 187 1.53 -18.73 7.71
CA GLN A 187 2.30 -18.75 8.97
C GLN A 187 3.35 -17.62 9.02
N GLU A 188 3.35 -16.70 8.06
CA GLU A 188 4.44 -15.73 7.86
C GLU A 188 4.67 -14.87 9.12
N LEU A 189 3.59 -14.39 9.73
CA LEU A 189 3.67 -13.61 10.97
C LEU A 189 4.21 -14.42 12.14
N ALA A 190 3.74 -15.66 12.33
CA ALA A 190 4.21 -16.52 13.41
C ALA A 190 5.71 -16.81 13.29
N LEU A 191 6.17 -17.07 12.07
CA LEU A 191 7.57 -17.37 11.76
C LEU A 191 8.50 -16.16 11.95
N LEU A 192 8.00 -14.93 11.79
CA LEU A 192 8.78 -13.72 12.04
C LEU A 192 9.00 -13.41 13.53
N ILE A 193 8.12 -13.88 14.44
CA ILE A 193 8.26 -13.60 15.89
C ILE A 193 9.62 -14.03 16.47
N PRO A 194 10.10 -15.27 16.28
CA PRO A 194 11.40 -15.68 16.82
C PRO A 194 12.57 -14.92 16.18
N PHE A 195 12.49 -14.61 14.88
CA PHE A 195 13.48 -13.77 14.20
C PHE A 195 13.56 -12.37 14.82
N LEU A 196 12.42 -11.71 15.03
CA LEU A 196 12.36 -10.37 15.62
C LEU A 196 12.82 -10.37 17.08
N LYS A 197 12.52 -11.42 17.85
CA LYS A 197 13.09 -11.63 19.20
C LYS A 197 14.60 -11.66 19.17
N LEU A 198 15.22 -12.38 18.23
CA LEU A 198 16.66 -12.39 18.05
C LEU A 198 17.20 -11.00 17.64
N LEU A 199 16.60 -10.38 16.63
CA LEU A 199 17.06 -9.10 16.10
C LEU A 199 16.96 -7.97 17.14
N SER A 200 16.02 -8.07 18.09
CA SER A 200 15.92 -7.13 19.22
C SER A 200 17.20 -7.02 20.06
N GLN A 201 18.00 -8.10 20.08
CA GLN A 201 19.24 -8.20 20.85
C GLN A 201 20.41 -7.49 20.19
N PHE A 202 20.29 -7.02 18.95
CA PHE A 202 21.42 -6.49 18.19
C PHE A 202 21.59 -5.00 18.48
N GLN A 203 22.81 -4.49 18.43
CA GLN A 203 23.03 -3.05 18.57
C GLN A 203 22.47 -2.27 17.38
N ASP A 204 22.75 -2.74 16.16
CA ASP A 204 22.16 -2.23 14.91
C ASP A 204 21.38 -3.37 14.24
N VAL A 205 20.09 -3.16 14.01
CA VAL A 205 19.19 -4.13 13.35
C VAL A 205 19.43 -4.23 11.85
N ARG A 206 20.24 -3.34 11.27
CA ARG A 206 20.49 -3.28 9.85
C ARG A 206 21.73 -4.09 9.45
N PRO A 207 21.78 -4.57 8.20
CA PRO A 207 20.66 -4.57 7.26
C PRO A 207 19.73 -5.76 7.52
N VAL A 208 18.44 -5.49 7.74
CA VAL A 208 17.45 -6.48 8.24
C VAL A 208 17.35 -7.71 7.33
N HIS A 209 17.34 -7.49 6.01
CA HIS A 209 17.29 -8.57 5.02
C HIS A 209 18.47 -9.56 5.10
N GLU A 210 19.68 -9.11 5.42
CA GLU A 210 20.82 -10.04 5.59
C GLU A 210 20.69 -10.85 6.88
N TRP A 211 20.16 -10.25 7.95
CA TRP A 211 19.88 -10.97 9.18
C TRP A 211 18.79 -12.01 8.99
N LEU A 212 17.73 -11.68 8.25
CA LEU A 212 16.67 -12.62 7.92
C LEU A 212 17.20 -13.77 7.06
N PHE A 213 18.00 -13.47 6.04
CA PHE A 213 18.68 -14.48 5.22
C PHE A 213 19.54 -15.40 6.08
N LYS A 214 20.34 -14.84 7.00
CA LYS A 214 21.19 -15.62 7.90
C LYS A 214 20.36 -16.50 8.84
N TYR A 215 19.31 -15.94 9.44
CA TYR A 215 18.41 -16.63 10.35
C TYR A 215 17.73 -17.84 9.69
N ALA A 216 17.42 -17.73 8.40
CA ALA A 216 16.75 -18.79 7.67
C ALA A 216 17.69 -19.88 7.14
N HIS A 217 18.98 -19.59 6.88
CA HIS A 217 19.93 -20.54 6.26
C HIS A 217 21.02 -21.11 7.17
N PHE A 218 21.30 -20.49 8.32
CA PHE A 218 22.37 -20.96 9.20
C PHE A 218 21.82 -21.48 10.53
N ASP A 219 22.18 -22.72 10.86
CA ASP A 219 21.90 -23.33 12.17
C ASP A 219 22.60 -22.61 13.33
N LYS A 220 23.69 -21.91 13.00
CA LYS A 220 24.50 -21.16 13.94
C LYS A 220 25.09 -19.92 13.27
N PHE A 221 24.94 -18.77 13.91
CA PHE A 221 25.68 -17.58 13.51
C PHE A 221 26.06 -16.69 14.70
N GLU A 222 27.15 -15.94 14.54
CA GLU A 222 27.69 -15.04 15.55
C GLU A 222 27.10 -13.64 15.40
N TYR A 223 26.87 -12.97 16.53
CA TYR A 223 26.43 -11.58 16.57
C TYR A 223 26.98 -10.83 17.79
N VAL A 224 26.83 -9.51 17.78
CA VAL A 224 27.16 -8.65 18.93
C VAL A 224 25.86 -8.13 19.51
N ASP A 225 25.61 -8.42 20.79
CA ASP A 225 24.39 -7.99 21.47
C ASP A 225 24.42 -6.50 21.86
N VAL A 226 23.29 -6.00 22.38
CA VAL A 226 23.15 -4.62 22.88
C VAL A 226 24.10 -4.25 24.02
N MET A 227 24.73 -5.24 24.67
CA MET A 227 25.74 -5.03 25.71
C MET A 227 27.16 -5.04 25.13
N GLY A 228 27.31 -5.14 23.81
CA GLY A 228 28.61 -5.22 23.14
C GLY A 228 29.29 -6.58 23.26
N THR A 229 28.58 -7.61 23.76
CA THR A 229 29.15 -8.93 23.97
C THR A 229 28.97 -9.79 22.73
N LYS A 230 30.02 -10.52 22.34
CA LYS A 230 29.93 -11.50 21.25
C LYS A 230 29.12 -12.70 21.71
N GLN A 231 28.03 -12.97 21.00
CA GLN A 231 27.12 -14.07 21.25
C GLN A 231 27.07 -15.02 20.05
N GLN A 232 26.59 -16.23 20.31
CA GLN A 232 26.28 -17.22 19.29
C GLN A 232 24.80 -17.56 19.38
N PHE A 233 24.08 -17.37 18.28
CA PHE A 233 22.71 -17.85 18.18
C PHE A 233 22.73 -19.34 17.87
N TYR A 234 22.03 -20.10 18.71
CA TYR A 234 21.78 -21.53 18.53
C TYR A 234 20.28 -21.71 18.38
N ASP A 235 19.90 -22.61 17.49
CA ASP A 235 18.51 -22.91 17.23
C ASP A 235 17.68 -23.15 18.51
N LEU A 236 16.51 -22.52 18.61
CA LEU A 236 15.47 -22.97 19.53
C LEU A 236 14.78 -24.15 18.84
N PRO A 237 14.69 -25.35 19.44
CA PRO A 237 14.17 -26.52 18.76
C PRO A 237 12.71 -26.28 18.40
N THR A 238 12.47 -25.87 17.15
CA THR A 238 11.15 -25.84 16.53
C THR A 238 11.19 -26.92 15.47
N SER A 239 10.38 -27.94 15.70
CA SER A 239 10.31 -29.17 14.92
C SER A 239 10.20 -28.89 13.41
N SER A 240 11.17 -29.42 12.66
CA SER A 240 11.27 -29.54 11.19
C SER A 240 11.70 -28.30 10.40
N ASP A 241 12.77 -28.48 9.62
CA ASP A 241 13.38 -27.53 8.67
C ASP A 241 12.39 -26.86 7.70
N THR A 242 11.21 -27.45 7.50
CA THR A 242 10.17 -26.99 6.57
C THR A 242 9.57 -25.62 6.89
N GLN A 243 9.71 -25.12 8.12
CA GLN A 243 9.12 -23.84 8.53
C GLN A 243 10.02 -22.63 8.20
N ARG A 244 11.35 -22.78 8.20
CA ARG A 244 12.27 -21.68 7.85
C ARG A 244 12.33 -21.41 6.35
N ASP A 245 12.28 -22.47 5.55
CA ASP A 245 12.23 -22.32 4.09
C ASP A 245 11.01 -21.51 3.62
N LYS A 246 9.93 -21.49 4.42
CA LYS A 246 8.74 -20.66 4.15
C LYS A 246 8.98 -19.16 4.30
N LEU A 247 9.78 -18.73 5.30
CA LEU A 247 10.17 -17.31 5.49
C LEU A 247 10.87 -16.72 4.25
N LEU A 248 11.44 -17.58 3.41
CA LEU A 248 12.12 -17.24 2.17
C LEU A 248 11.39 -17.72 0.92
N SER A 249 10.20 -18.32 1.07
CA SER A 249 9.41 -18.72 -0.08
C SER A 249 9.21 -17.49 -0.97
N PRO A 250 9.39 -17.63 -2.29
CA PRO A 250 9.71 -16.51 -3.15
C PRO A 250 8.51 -15.57 -3.28
N ALA A 251 8.38 -14.62 -2.35
CA ALA A 251 8.25 -13.25 -2.81
C ALA A 251 9.48 -13.03 -3.67
N ASP A 252 9.33 -12.43 -4.84
CA ASP A 252 10.45 -11.81 -5.54
C ASP A 252 11.11 -10.83 -4.55
N THR A 253 12.01 -11.32 -3.69
CA THR A 253 12.93 -10.49 -2.92
C THR A 253 13.79 -9.97 -4.03
N PRO A 254 13.61 -8.72 -4.49
CA PRO A 254 14.41 -8.25 -5.59
C PRO A 254 15.82 -8.38 -5.04
N LYS A 255 16.66 -9.16 -5.73
CA LYS A 255 18.08 -9.20 -5.39
C LYS A 255 18.52 -7.75 -5.25
N LEU A 256 19.41 -7.41 -4.33
CA LEU A 256 19.82 -6.01 -4.12
C LEU A 256 20.19 -5.30 -5.45
N GLU A 257 20.63 -6.06 -6.46
CA GLU A 257 20.80 -5.62 -7.84
C GLU A 257 19.51 -5.37 -8.64
N GLU A 258 18.48 -6.21 -8.53
CA GLU A 258 17.14 -5.93 -9.07
C GLU A 258 16.49 -4.72 -8.39
N HIS A 259 16.74 -4.49 -7.10
CA HIS A 259 16.32 -3.27 -6.40
C HIS A 259 17.02 -2.02 -6.97
N LYS A 260 18.33 -2.11 -7.27
CA LYS A 260 19.06 -1.04 -7.99
C LYS A 260 18.57 -0.86 -9.43
N ILE A 261 18.18 -1.94 -10.11
CA ILE A 261 17.63 -1.92 -11.47
C ILE A 261 16.25 -1.29 -11.49
N LEU A 262 15.33 -1.63 -10.57
CA LEU A 262 14.01 -1.01 -10.44
C LEU A 262 14.12 0.50 -10.21
N ILE A 263 15.05 0.91 -9.34
CA ILE A 263 15.35 2.34 -9.10
C ILE A 263 15.85 3.00 -10.39
N LYS A 264 16.80 2.38 -11.10
CA LYS A 264 17.32 2.91 -12.39
C LYS A 264 16.27 2.92 -13.51
N SER A 265 15.39 1.93 -13.58
CA SER A 265 14.31 1.86 -14.58
C SER A 265 13.21 2.88 -14.29
N GLY A 266 12.88 3.11 -13.01
CA GLY A 266 11.99 4.20 -12.59
C GLY A 266 12.54 5.57 -12.96
N ILE A 267 13.86 5.78 -12.79
CA ILE A 267 14.55 7.01 -13.24
C ILE A 267 14.52 7.14 -14.77
N LYS A 268 14.74 6.05 -15.53
CA LYS A 268 14.71 6.05 -17.01
C LYS A 268 13.33 6.31 -17.61
N ILE A 269 12.28 5.71 -17.04
CA ILE A 269 10.89 5.95 -17.46
C ILE A 269 10.53 7.42 -17.21
N GLN A 270 10.96 7.99 -16.07
CA GLN A 270 10.78 9.43 -15.80
C GLN A 270 11.61 10.32 -16.72
N THR A 271 12.79 9.90 -17.19
CA THR A 271 13.54 10.71 -18.17
C THR A 271 12.85 10.68 -19.53
N GLN A 272 12.24 9.56 -19.92
CA GLN A 272 11.49 9.45 -21.17
C GLN A 272 10.13 10.17 -21.11
N GLU A 273 9.47 10.18 -19.95
CA GLU A 273 8.22 10.93 -19.74
C GLU A 273 8.48 12.43 -19.59
N LYS A 274 9.55 12.86 -18.89
CA LYS A 274 9.98 14.27 -18.89
C LYS A 274 10.36 14.74 -20.29
N ASN A 275 11.16 13.97 -21.03
CA ASN A 275 11.54 14.37 -22.39
C ASN A 275 10.31 14.47 -23.32
N LYS A 276 9.28 13.64 -23.12
CA LYS A 276 8.01 13.75 -23.86
C LYS A 276 7.16 14.93 -23.41
N GLU A 277 7.13 15.24 -22.11
CA GLU A 277 6.42 16.43 -21.59
C GLU A 277 7.11 17.73 -21.99
N ASP A 278 8.45 17.75 -22.05
CA ASP A 278 9.26 18.87 -22.53
C ASP A 278 9.08 19.06 -24.05
N GLU A 279 9.07 17.98 -24.86
CA GLU A 279 8.75 18.03 -26.30
C GLU A 279 7.31 18.54 -26.57
N ILE A 280 6.33 18.16 -25.75
CA ILE A 280 4.94 18.63 -25.87
C ILE A 280 4.79 20.08 -25.43
N ASN A 281 5.53 20.52 -24.41
CA ASN A 281 5.52 21.91 -23.95
C ASN A 281 6.21 22.84 -24.96
N ASP A 282 7.29 22.39 -25.60
CA ASP A 282 7.98 23.14 -26.67
C ASP A 282 7.07 23.30 -27.91
N GLU A 283 6.31 22.26 -28.29
CA GLU A 283 5.30 22.35 -29.37
C GLU A 283 4.12 23.29 -29.03
N LEU A 284 3.80 23.45 -27.74
CA LEU A 284 2.74 24.35 -27.27
C LEU A 284 3.22 25.81 -27.14
N GLU A 285 4.49 26.05 -26.85
CA GLU A 285 5.09 27.38 -26.87
C GLU A 285 5.30 27.92 -28.30
N GLU A 286 5.67 27.07 -29.27
CA GLU A 286 5.70 27.47 -30.69
C GLU A 286 4.32 27.87 -31.22
N LYS A 287 3.25 27.19 -30.79
CA LYS A 287 1.87 27.51 -31.17
C LYS A 287 1.32 28.78 -30.50
N LYS A 288 1.81 29.14 -29.30
CA LYS A 288 1.47 30.41 -28.63
C LYS A 288 2.19 31.61 -29.24
N ASN A 289 3.43 31.44 -29.68
CA ASN A 289 4.21 32.51 -30.30
C ASN A 289 3.75 32.84 -31.74
N ASN A 290 3.08 31.91 -32.42
CA ASN A 290 2.46 32.14 -33.73
C ASN A 290 1.07 32.82 -33.67
N SER A 291 0.48 33.07 -32.50
CA SER A 291 -0.84 33.72 -32.36
C SER A 291 -0.80 35.16 -31.88
N MET A 292 0.37 35.82 -31.86
CA MET A 292 0.49 37.26 -31.59
C MET A 292 1.20 37.96 -32.74
N SER A 293 0.46 38.28 -33.81
CA SER A 293 0.78 39.35 -34.76
C SER A 293 -0.43 39.66 -35.65
N VAL A 294 -0.65 40.96 -35.87
CA VAL A 294 -1.57 41.64 -36.83
C VAL A 294 -2.86 42.23 -36.23
N ASP A 295 -2.76 43.52 -35.94
CA ASP A 295 -3.83 44.49 -35.74
C ASP A 295 -4.36 45.07 -37.08
N LYS A 296 -5.66 45.38 -37.10
CA LYS A 296 -6.42 46.43 -37.84
C LYS A 296 -6.33 46.56 -39.37
N PHE A 297 -7.50 46.61 -40.04
CA PHE A 297 -8.05 47.79 -40.76
C PHE A 297 -9.52 47.57 -41.24
N THR A 298 -10.40 48.49 -40.82
CA THR A 298 -11.57 49.15 -41.46
C THR A 298 -12.74 48.43 -42.16
N GLU A 299 -13.93 48.95 -41.79
CA GLU A 299 -15.16 49.24 -42.57
C GLU A 299 -16.32 48.22 -42.63
N THR A 300 -17.48 48.68 -42.11
CA THR A 300 -18.87 48.22 -42.35
C THR A 300 -19.41 48.91 -43.63
N PRO A 301 -20.62 48.61 -44.21
CA PRO A 301 -21.80 47.97 -43.61
C PRO A 301 -22.71 47.06 -44.50
N ASN A 302 -23.71 46.47 -43.83
CA ASN A 302 -25.10 46.21 -44.24
C ASN A 302 -25.58 44.84 -44.78
N ARG A 303 -26.79 44.50 -44.26
CA ARG A 303 -27.84 43.54 -44.68
C ARG A 303 -27.54 42.05 -44.53
N SER A 304 -28.50 41.16 -44.32
CA SER A 304 -29.81 41.07 -43.66
C SER A 304 -30.27 39.62 -43.92
N GLU A 305 -31.20 39.14 -43.09
CA GLU A 305 -32.12 38.03 -43.34
C GLU A 305 -31.78 36.61 -42.87
N SER A 306 -32.82 36.09 -42.23
CA SER A 306 -33.15 34.74 -41.78
C SER A 306 -33.13 33.70 -42.88
N ASN A 307 -32.96 32.42 -42.52
CA ASN A 307 -34.01 31.43 -42.75
C ASN A 307 -33.79 30.09 -42.03
N ASN A 308 -34.94 29.51 -41.69
CA ASN A 308 -35.20 28.25 -41.02
C ASN A 308 -34.98 27.00 -41.91
N GLU A 309 -34.84 25.87 -41.20
CA GLU A 309 -35.51 24.58 -41.44
C GLU A 309 -34.94 23.52 -42.42
N LYS A 310 -35.04 22.26 -41.92
CA LYS A 310 -35.38 20.99 -42.62
C LYS A 310 -34.24 20.25 -43.36
N ILE A 311 -34.13 18.91 -43.42
CA ILE A 311 -34.85 17.75 -42.86
C ILE A 311 -34.10 16.46 -43.30
N SER A 312 -34.27 15.35 -42.56
CA SER A 312 -34.20 13.91 -42.99
C SER A 312 -32.90 13.31 -43.52
N VAL A 313 -32.64 12.00 -43.56
CA VAL A 313 -33.20 10.70 -43.10
C VAL A 313 -32.13 9.69 -43.57
N LEU A 314 -31.90 8.59 -42.85
CA LEU A 314 -31.82 7.24 -43.42
C LEU A 314 -31.79 6.19 -42.30
N ARG A 315 -32.91 5.46 -42.24
CA ARG A 315 -33.16 4.20 -41.53
C ARG A 315 -32.63 3.03 -42.38
N GLU A 316 -32.02 2.03 -41.73
CA GLU A 316 -32.51 0.65 -41.53
C GLU A 316 -31.90 -0.38 -42.52
N ASN A 317 -31.43 -1.50 -41.97
CA ASN A 317 -32.00 -2.80 -42.32
C ASN A 317 -31.69 -3.83 -41.22
N LEU A 318 -32.76 -4.45 -40.73
CA LEU A 318 -32.84 -5.61 -39.86
C LEU A 318 -32.55 -6.89 -40.66
N ASN A 319 -32.08 -7.94 -39.99
CA ASN A 319 -32.66 -9.26 -40.26
C ASN A 319 -32.65 -10.17 -39.03
N ILE A 320 -33.81 -10.77 -38.81
CA ILE A 320 -34.27 -11.58 -37.67
C ILE A 320 -34.11 -13.05 -38.04
N ASN A 321 -33.92 -13.95 -37.05
CA ASN A 321 -34.61 -15.25 -37.00
C ASN A 321 -34.50 -15.91 -35.60
N SER A 322 -35.66 -16.14 -34.99
CA SER A 322 -36.04 -17.21 -34.06
C SER A 322 -37.34 -17.84 -34.64
N PRO A 323 -37.95 -18.98 -34.19
CA PRO A 323 -38.26 -19.30 -32.78
C PRO A 323 -38.40 -20.81 -32.42
N ASN A 324 -38.91 -21.04 -31.19
CA ASN A 324 -39.62 -22.20 -30.60
C ASN A 324 -38.83 -23.02 -29.56
N SER A 325 -39.38 -23.54 -28.45
CA SER A 325 -40.51 -23.24 -27.52
C SER A 325 -40.58 -24.42 -26.54
N LEU A 326 -41.30 -24.28 -25.40
CA LEU A 326 -41.58 -25.24 -24.29
C LEU A 326 -40.58 -25.10 -23.12
N GLY A 327 -40.93 -24.71 -21.88
CA GLY A 327 -42.21 -24.61 -21.19
C GLY A 327 -42.31 -25.68 -20.09
N LYS A 328 -42.10 -25.30 -18.82
CA LYS A 328 -42.82 -25.81 -17.63
C LYS A 328 -42.39 -25.11 -16.33
N GLN A 329 -43.36 -24.98 -15.45
CA GLN A 329 -43.43 -24.17 -14.23
C GLN A 329 -43.48 -25.09 -12.99
N ILE A 330 -42.99 -24.56 -11.84
CA ILE A 330 -43.51 -24.72 -10.45
C ILE A 330 -43.23 -26.06 -9.68
N LEU A 331 -42.50 -25.99 -8.55
CA LEU A 331 -43.01 -26.10 -7.15
C LEU A 331 -41.87 -26.15 -6.10
N PHE A 332 -42.03 -25.39 -5.01
CA PHE A 332 -41.29 -25.50 -3.75
C PHE A 332 -41.86 -26.65 -2.88
N PRO A 333 -41.11 -27.11 -1.87
CA PRO A 333 -41.72 -27.40 -0.58
C PRO A 333 -41.05 -26.71 0.61
N GLN A 334 -41.88 -26.32 1.57
CA GLN A 334 -41.56 -25.90 2.92
C GLN A 334 -41.40 -27.10 3.87
N HIS A 335 -40.62 -26.87 4.92
CA HIS A 335 -40.64 -27.42 6.27
C HIS A 335 -40.66 -28.94 6.51
N GLN A 336 -39.63 -29.40 7.24
CA GLN A 336 -39.79 -29.90 8.61
C GLN A 336 -38.73 -29.29 9.52
#